data_AF-A0A1I3D5Z7-F1
#
_entry.id   AF-A0A1I3D5Z7-F1
#
_cell.length_a   1.000
_cell.length_b   1.000
_cell.length_c   1.000
_cell.angle_alpha   90.00
_cell.angle_beta   90.00
_cell.angle_gamma   90.00
#
_symmetry.space_group_name_H-M   'P 1'
#
loop_
_entity.id
_entity.type
_entity.pdbx_description
1 polymer ?
#
loop_
_entity_poly.entity_id
_entity_poly.type
_entity_poly.pdbx_seq_one_letter_code
_entity_poly.pdbx_strand_id
1 'polypeptide(L)'
;MKPIATYEEIEKDPSGKTTLLVDVRSPKEYAKATIPGAVNLPVLDNDERREVGILYDSGKIEEAKQYGISTLSPRLPEMFQQYQEYARQYDQMVIFCSRGGFRSNSIFSLLKSLGLNVSRLEGGYKSYRRTVTHLLPEIIKKVHFITLYGNTGNGKTAILKELAKQGANILDLEGCANHRGSLLGSVGLEEPHSQKMFESLLFETAKQWQEPLIVFTEGESKRIGNVVLPQFLVEAMRQGVNIRIDAEMEDRLQQLKEDYVYPGNDEEIIAALEELKRYLNEERIERYKKQVRQGAYDEVIEDLLLKYYDPRYSHTKKEYAAQFLNTDAAATAEAILKWSKEAQPFKSI
;
A
#
# COMPACT_ATOMS: atom_id res chain seq x y z
N MET A 1 14.76 -25.19 -4.92
CA MET A 1 14.96 -24.71 -3.53
C MET A 1 14.70 -25.84 -2.54
N LYS A 2 15.05 -25.66 -1.26
CA LYS A 2 14.72 -26.60 -0.19
C LYS A 2 13.19 -26.79 -0.08
N PRO A 3 12.69 -27.93 0.45
CA PRO A 3 11.27 -28.15 0.72
C PRO A 3 10.63 -27.06 1.60
N ILE A 4 11.43 -26.46 2.48
CA ILE A 4 11.08 -25.35 3.36
C ILE A 4 12.18 -24.29 3.18
N ALA A 5 11.79 -23.03 3.01
CA ALA A 5 12.70 -21.91 2.83
C ALA A 5 12.28 -20.70 3.69
N THR A 6 13.26 -19.90 4.13
CA THR A 6 12.97 -18.61 4.76
C THR A 6 12.59 -17.57 3.72
N TYR A 7 12.03 -16.44 4.15
CA TYR A 7 11.72 -15.35 3.21
C TYR A 7 13.00 -14.76 2.59
N GLU A 8 14.07 -14.64 3.37
CA GLU A 8 15.36 -14.13 2.90
C GLU A 8 16.03 -15.08 1.90
N GLU A 9 15.88 -16.40 2.05
CA GLU A 9 16.35 -17.38 1.06
C GLU A 9 15.59 -17.27 -0.27
N ILE A 10 14.30 -16.90 -0.21
CA ILE A 10 13.47 -16.72 -1.41
C ILE A 10 13.86 -15.43 -2.14
N GLU A 11 13.98 -14.32 -1.40
CA GLU A 11 14.34 -13.01 -1.95
C GLU A 11 15.76 -12.98 -2.55
N LYS A 12 16.69 -13.70 -1.94
CA LYS A 12 18.11 -13.72 -2.35
C LYS A 12 18.46 -14.92 -3.22
N ASP A 13 17.47 -15.60 -3.82
CA ASP A 13 17.74 -16.77 -4.66
C ASP A 13 18.62 -16.36 -5.86
N PRO A 14 19.91 -16.78 -5.90
CA PRO A 14 20.82 -16.35 -6.95
C PRO A 14 20.58 -17.09 -8.27
N SER A 15 19.65 -18.06 -8.30
CA SER A 15 19.40 -18.88 -9.49
C SER A 15 18.63 -18.14 -10.59
N GLY A 16 18.12 -16.93 -10.33
CA GLY A 16 17.34 -16.15 -11.29
C GLY A 16 15.97 -16.77 -11.63
N LYS A 17 15.56 -17.79 -10.88
CA LYS A 17 14.30 -18.51 -11.08
C LYS A 17 13.11 -17.64 -10.72
N THR A 18 12.08 -17.69 -11.55
CA THR A 18 10.81 -17.01 -11.26
C THR A 18 10.08 -17.77 -10.15
N THR A 19 9.77 -17.07 -9.06
CA THR A 19 9.10 -17.66 -7.89
C THR A 19 7.75 -17.01 -7.67
N LEU A 20 6.70 -17.83 -7.62
CA LEU A 20 5.37 -17.40 -7.22
C LEU A 20 5.12 -17.69 -5.74
N LEU A 21 4.70 -16.68 -4.99
CA LEU A 21 4.23 -16.85 -3.62
C LEU A 21 2.73 -17.19 -3.64
N VAL A 22 2.34 -18.25 -2.93
CA VAL A 22 0.95 -18.73 -2.89
C VAL A 22 0.43 -18.70 -1.45
N ASP A 23 -0.49 -17.79 -1.18
CA ASP A 23 -1.18 -17.66 0.10
C ASP A 23 -2.37 -18.61 0.14
N VAL A 24 -2.31 -19.62 1.00
CA VAL A 24 -3.40 -20.61 1.16
C VAL A 24 -4.35 -20.28 2.31
N ARG A 25 -4.23 -19.09 2.90
CA ARG A 25 -5.20 -18.58 3.89
C ARG A 25 -6.52 -18.22 3.20
N SER A 26 -7.55 -17.97 4.00
CA SER A 26 -8.87 -17.62 3.46
C SER A 26 -8.83 -16.27 2.71
N PRO A 27 -9.77 -16.00 1.79
CA PRO A 27 -9.81 -14.75 1.04
C PRO A 27 -9.82 -13.51 1.93
N LYS A 28 -10.51 -13.55 3.09
CA LYS A 28 -10.52 -12.46 4.08
C LYS A 28 -9.17 -12.24 4.75
N GLU A 29 -8.43 -13.32 5.04
CA GLU A 29 -7.07 -13.20 5.60
C GLU A 29 -6.09 -12.59 4.57
N TYR A 30 -6.25 -12.96 3.29
CA TYR A 30 -5.46 -12.46 2.17
C TYR A 30 -5.75 -10.98 1.87
N ALA A 31 -7.03 -10.62 1.65
CA ALA A 31 -7.47 -9.26 1.36
C ALA A 31 -7.08 -8.25 2.45
N LYS A 32 -7.06 -8.69 3.72
CA LYS A 32 -6.63 -7.82 4.83
C LYS A 32 -5.15 -7.45 4.72
N ALA A 33 -4.28 -8.42 4.42
CA ALA A 33 -2.86 -8.22 4.15
C ALA A 33 -2.20 -9.55 3.78
N THR A 34 -1.35 -9.54 2.75
CA THR A 34 -0.51 -10.68 2.34
C THR A 34 0.93 -10.25 2.07
N ILE A 35 1.75 -11.16 1.54
CA ILE A 35 3.05 -10.81 0.95
C ILE A 35 2.77 -10.19 -0.42
N PRO A 36 3.22 -8.96 -0.73
CA PRO A 36 2.96 -8.35 -2.03
C PRO A 36 3.45 -9.24 -3.18
N GLY A 37 2.66 -9.29 -4.26
CA GLY A 37 2.90 -10.19 -5.39
C GLY A 37 2.45 -11.64 -5.19
N ALA A 38 1.98 -12.03 -4.00
CA ALA A 38 1.40 -13.36 -3.78
C ALA A 38 0.01 -13.48 -4.42
N VAL A 39 -0.35 -14.70 -4.84
CA VAL A 39 -1.71 -15.06 -5.26
C VAL A 39 -2.44 -15.83 -4.16
N ASN A 40 -3.77 -15.76 -4.12
CA ASN A 40 -4.57 -16.50 -3.15
C ASN A 40 -5.15 -17.79 -3.76
N LEU A 41 -4.74 -18.95 -3.25
CA LEU A 41 -5.35 -20.26 -3.54
C LEU A 41 -5.81 -20.89 -2.21
N PRO A 42 -6.97 -20.46 -1.69
CA PRO A 42 -7.38 -20.74 -0.31
C PRO A 42 -7.68 -22.23 -0.10
N VAL A 43 -7.13 -22.80 0.99
CA VAL A 43 -7.49 -24.17 1.44
C VAL A 43 -8.87 -24.21 2.09
N LEU A 44 -9.25 -23.10 2.71
CA LEU A 44 -10.55 -22.90 3.32
C LEU A 44 -11.04 -21.52 2.90
N ASP A 45 -12.32 -21.41 2.55
CA ASP A 45 -12.98 -20.12 2.42
C ASP A 45 -13.16 -19.44 3.79
N ASN A 46 -13.86 -18.31 3.82
CA ASN A 46 -14.01 -17.54 5.04
C ASN A 46 -14.88 -18.22 6.11
N ASP A 47 -15.95 -18.90 5.70
CA ASP A 47 -16.87 -19.57 6.62
C ASP A 47 -16.30 -20.89 7.11
N GLU A 48 -15.69 -21.66 6.21
CA GLU A 48 -14.96 -22.89 6.54
C GLU A 48 -13.79 -22.59 7.48
N ARG A 49 -13.05 -21.51 7.22
CA ARG A 49 -11.96 -21.06 8.10
C ARG A 49 -12.47 -20.69 9.48
N ARG A 50 -13.64 -20.06 9.58
CA ARG A 50 -14.28 -19.72 10.85
C ARG A 50 -14.65 -20.99 11.61
N GLU A 51 -15.32 -21.94 10.95
CA GLU A 51 -15.77 -23.19 11.57
C GLU A 51 -14.60 -24.04 12.06
N VAL A 52 -13.58 -24.25 11.21
CA VAL A 52 -12.34 -24.92 11.62
C VAL A 52 -11.69 -24.21 12.80
N GLY A 53 -11.71 -22.88 12.83
CA GLY A 53 -11.22 -22.09 13.96
C GLY A 53 -11.95 -22.42 15.27
N ILE A 54 -13.28 -22.44 15.24
CA ILE A 54 -14.13 -22.74 16.42
C ILE A 54 -13.86 -24.17 16.94
N LEU A 55 -13.77 -25.15 16.04
CA LEU A 55 -13.47 -26.53 16.41
C LEU A 55 -12.06 -26.67 17.00
N TYR A 56 -11.06 -25.98 16.43
CA TYR A 56 -9.70 -25.97 16.99
C TYR A 56 -9.65 -25.33 18.38
N ASP A 57 -10.27 -24.16 18.55
CA ASP A 57 -10.23 -23.40 19.81
C ASP A 57 -11.01 -24.11 20.94
N SER A 58 -12.00 -24.94 20.59
CA SER A 58 -12.73 -25.82 21.52
C SER A 58 -12.02 -27.16 21.81
N GLY A 59 -10.83 -27.39 21.25
CA GLY A 59 -10.04 -28.61 21.46
C GLY A 59 -10.48 -29.82 20.63
N LYS A 60 -11.46 -29.66 19.74
CA LYS A 60 -12.00 -30.71 18.86
C LYS A 60 -11.15 -30.86 17.58
N ILE A 61 -9.86 -31.16 17.76
CA ILE A 61 -8.87 -31.15 16.67
C ILE A 61 -9.19 -32.13 15.55
N GLU A 62 -9.64 -33.35 15.87
CA GLU A 62 -9.97 -34.35 14.85
C GLU A 62 -11.24 -33.99 14.07
N GLU A 63 -12.26 -33.46 14.74
CA GLU A 63 -13.46 -32.91 14.06
C GLU A 63 -13.07 -31.78 13.10
N ALA A 64 -12.16 -30.88 13.53
CA ALA A 64 -11.68 -29.79 12.68
C ALA A 64 -10.93 -30.29 11.43
N LYS A 65 -10.11 -31.34 11.57
CA LYS A 65 -9.43 -31.98 10.44
C LYS A 65 -10.42 -32.66 9.50
N GLN A 66 -11.37 -33.42 10.04
CA GLN A 66 -12.37 -34.12 9.26
C GLN A 66 -13.24 -33.12 8.48
N TYR A 67 -13.67 -32.04 9.13
CA TYR A 67 -14.38 -30.95 8.48
C TYR A 67 -13.55 -30.34 7.34
N GLY A 68 -12.29 -29.97 7.59
CA GLY A 68 -11.42 -29.40 6.56
C GLY A 68 -11.17 -30.33 5.37
N ILE A 69 -11.06 -31.64 5.58
CA ILE A 69 -10.96 -32.62 4.47
C ILE A 69 -12.25 -32.65 3.67
N SER A 70 -13.40 -32.70 4.35
CA SER A 70 -14.71 -32.80 3.69
C SER A 70 -15.01 -31.58 2.81
N THR A 71 -14.57 -30.39 3.24
CA THR A 71 -14.79 -29.13 2.51
C THR A 71 -13.75 -28.87 1.42
N LEU A 72 -12.50 -29.30 1.61
CA LEU A 72 -11.45 -29.13 0.62
C LEU A 72 -11.57 -30.16 -0.52
N SER A 73 -11.88 -31.42 -0.20
CA SER A 73 -11.78 -32.53 -1.16
C SER A 73 -12.55 -32.32 -2.48
N PRO A 74 -13.76 -31.72 -2.52
CA PRO A 74 -14.47 -31.49 -3.77
C PRO A 74 -13.78 -30.45 -4.68
N ARG A 75 -12.97 -29.54 -4.10
CA ARG A 75 -12.26 -28.46 -4.83
C ARG A 75 -10.84 -28.84 -5.23
N LEU A 76 -10.32 -29.98 -4.78
CA LEU A 76 -8.95 -30.41 -5.09
C LEU A 76 -8.66 -30.52 -6.60
N PRO A 77 -9.56 -31.07 -7.45
CA PRO A 77 -9.28 -31.16 -8.88
C PRO A 77 -9.08 -29.79 -9.55
N GLU A 78 -9.96 -28.83 -9.27
CA GLU A 78 -9.86 -27.47 -9.80
C GLU A 78 -8.63 -26.73 -9.24
N MET A 79 -8.40 -26.83 -7.94
CA MET A 79 -7.22 -26.25 -7.30
C MET A 79 -5.93 -26.80 -7.90
N PHE A 80 -5.87 -28.11 -8.19
CA PHE A 80 -4.72 -28.73 -8.83
C PHE A 80 -4.48 -28.18 -10.25
N GLN A 81 -5.54 -27.96 -11.04
CA GLN A 81 -5.42 -27.34 -12.37
C GLN A 81 -4.81 -25.94 -12.26
N GLN A 82 -5.25 -25.12 -11.30
CA GLN A 82 -4.67 -23.79 -11.05
C GLN A 82 -3.17 -23.88 -10.72
N TYR A 83 -2.76 -24.81 -9.87
CA TYR A 83 -1.34 -25.03 -9.58
C TYR A 83 -0.55 -25.48 -10.82
N GLN A 84 -1.15 -26.30 -11.71
CA GLN A 84 -0.50 -26.70 -12.96
C GLN A 84 -0.34 -25.52 -13.94
N GLU A 85 -1.31 -24.61 -13.99
CA GLU A 85 -1.23 -23.39 -14.79
C GLU A 85 -0.10 -22.48 -14.31
N TYR A 86 0.00 -22.26 -12.99
CA TYR A 86 1.11 -21.49 -12.42
C TYR A 86 2.46 -22.19 -12.61
N ALA A 87 2.52 -23.52 -12.52
CA ALA A 87 3.75 -24.28 -12.78
C ALA A 87 4.26 -24.16 -14.22
N ARG A 88 3.44 -23.72 -15.17
CA ARG A 88 3.86 -23.40 -16.55
C ARG A 88 4.44 -21.99 -16.70
N GLN A 89 4.14 -21.10 -15.75
CA GLN A 89 4.52 -19.69 -15.78
C GLN A 89 5.69 -19.37 -14.85
N TYR A 90 5.85 -20.15 -13.78
CA TYR A 90 6.85 -19.95 -12.75
C TYR A 90 7.71 -21.19 -12.56
N ASP A 91 9.02 -21.00 -12.42
CA ASP A 91 9.96 -22.08 -12.15
C ASP A 91 9.70 -22.74 -10.80
N GLN A 92 9.17 -21.98 -9.85
CA GLN A 92 8.93 -22.44 -8.49
C GLN A 92 7.70 -21.76 -7.85
N MET A 93 7.03 -22.50 -6.98
CA MET A 93 5.98 -21.96 -6.11
C MET A 93 6.35 -22.14 -4.64
N VAL A 94 6.13 -21.09 -3.84
CA VAL A 94 6.31 -21.15 -2.38
C VAL A 94 4.97 -20.93 -1.69
N ILE A 95 4.51 -21.96 -1.00
CA ILE A 95 3.20 -22.00 -0.36
C ILE A 95 3.31 -21.56 1.09
N PHE A 96 2.41 -20.70 1.54
CA PHE A 96 2.37 -20.25 2.92
C PHE A 96 0.96 -20.13 3.47
N CYS A 97 0.83 -20.38 4.77
CA CYS A 97 -0.36 -20.03 5.54
C CYS A 97 0.03 -19.09 6.69
N SER A 98 -0.85 -18.85 7.67
CA SER A 98 -0.59 -17.84 8.71
C SER A 98 0.67 -18.12 9.55
N ARG A 99 1.02 -19.39 9.82
CA ARG A 99 2.15 -19.78 10.69
C ARG A 99 3.00 -20.94 10.14
N GLY A 100 2.84 -21.31 8.87
CA GLY A 100 3.49 -22.52 8.31
C GLY A 100 3.00 -23.81 8.97
N GLY A 101 1.73 -23.86 9.36
CA GLY A 101 1.13 -25.01 10.04
C GLY A 101 0.50 -26.02 9.07
N PHE A 102 -0.55 -26.69 9.56
CA PHE A 102 -1.20 -27.81 8.87
C PHE A 102 -1.74 -27.43 7.48
N ARG A 103 -2.41 -26.28 7.33
CA ARG A 103 -3.01 -25.83 6.05
C ARG A 103 -2.00 -25.78 4.89
N SER A 104 -0.84 -25.14 5.10
CA SER A 104 0.20 -25.12 4.07
C SER A 104 0.90 -26.47 3.93
N ASN A 105 0.97 -27.27 5.00
CA ASN A 105 1.60 -28.60 4.95
C ASN A 105 0.80 -29.58 4.10
N SER A 106 -0.52 -29.64 4.27
CA SER A 106 -1.37 -30.61 3.60
C SER A 106 -1.32 -30.44 2.08
N ILE A 107 -1.49 -29.21 1.61
CA ILE A 107 -1.39 -28.89 0.17
C ILE A 107 0.03 -29.09 -0.34
N PHE A 108 1.04 -28.63 0.38
CA PHE A 108 2.43 -28.86 -0.02
C PHE A 108 2.73 -30.35 -0.22
N SER A 109 2.36 -31.21 0.73
CA SER A 109 2.62 -32.64 0.65
C SER A 109 1.92 -33.29 -0.54
N LEU A 110 0.66 -32.89 -0.81
CA LEU A 110 -0.09 -33.37 -1.97
C LEU A 110 0.55 -32.92 -3.29
N LEU A 111 0.84 -31.63 -3.45
CA LEU A 111 1.43 -31.13 -4.70
C LEU A 111 2.83 -31.69 -4.93
N LYS A 112 3.61 -31.87 -3.86
CA LYS A 112 4.94 -32.48 -3.94
C LYS A 112 4.88 -33.94 -4.36
N SER A 113 3.92 -34.73 -3.85
CA SER A 113 3.75 -36.13 -4.26
C SER A 113 3.27 -36.27 -5.70
N LEU A 114 2.54 -35.27 -6.21
CA LEU A 114 2.13 -35.16 -7.61
C LEU A 114 3.24 -34.60 -8.53
N GLY A 115 4.43 -34.36 -8.00
CA GLY A 115 5.61 -33.98 -8.77
C GLY A 115 5.78 -32.49 -9.05
N LEU A 116 4.97 -31.61 -8.45
CA LEU A 116 5.12 -30.17 -8.66
C LEU A 116 6.33 -29.61 -7.91
N ASN A 117 6.98 -28.61 -8.51
CA ASN A 117 8.08 -27.89 -7.88
C ASN A 117 7.57 -26.84 -6.87
N VAL A 118 7.10 -27.34 -5.73
CA VAL A 118 6.63 -26.53 -4.62
C VAL A 118 7.60 -26.58 -3.44
N SER A 119 7.68 -25.46 -2.73
CA SER A 119 8.32 -25.29 -1.43
C SER A 119 7.33 -24.64 -0.46
N ARG A 120 7.70 -24.54 0.81
CA ARG A 120 6.92 -23.82 1.83
C ARG A 120 7.71 -22.69 2.47
N LEU A 121 7.02 -21.60 2.80
CA LEU A 121 7.59 -20.54 3.63
C LEU A 121 7.68 -21.00 5.09
N GLU A 122 8.89 -20.99 5.64
CA GLU A 122 9.14 -21.28 7.05
C GLU A 122 8.41 -20.27 7.95
N GLY A 123 7.64 -20.77 8.92
CA GLY A 123 6.86 -19.94 9.84
C GLY A 123 5.71 -19.14 9.19
N GLY A 124 5.48 -19.29 7.87
CA GLY A 124 4.40 -18.68 7.11
C GLY A 124 4.39 -17.15 7.13
N TYR A 125 3.20 -16.55 6.93
CA TYR A 125 3.03 -15.10 6.89
C TYR A 125 3.52 -14.40 8.17
N LYS A 126 3.40 -15.06 9.34
CA LYS A 126 3.94 -14.52 10.60
C LYS A 126 5.46 -14.33 10.56
N SER A 127 6.19 -15.23 9.90
CA SER A 127 7.64 -15.12 9.75
C SER A 127 8.02 -13.94 8.85
N TYR A 128 7.40 -13.85 7.67
CA TYR A 128 7.54 -12.69 6.79
C TYR A 128 7.27 -11.36 7.52
N ARG A 129 6.21 -11.30 8.33
CA ARG A 129 5.92 -10.10 9.12
C ARG A 129 7.02 -9.75 10.13
N ARG A 130 7.71 -10.74 10.70
CA ARG A 130 8.88 -10.48 11.56
C ARG A 130 10.03 -9.90 10.74
N THR A 131 10.27 -10.41 9.54
CA THR A 131 11.27 -9.86 8.62
C THR A 131 10.98 -8.39 8.32
N VAL A 132 9.75 -8.05 7.90
CA VAL A 132 9.34 -6.66 7.65
C VAL A 132 9.59 -5.77 8.87
N THR A 133 9.10 -6.19 10.05
CA THR A 133 9.25 -5.40 11.28
C THR A 133 10.71 -5.24 11.73
N HIS A 134 11.58 -6.19 11.42
CA HIS A 134 12.99 -6.13 11.80
C HIS A 134 13.85 -5.35 10.80
N LEU A 135 13.65 -5.56 9.49
CA LEU A 135 14.51 -5.00 8.45
C LEU A 135 14.08 -3.60 8.01
N LEU A 136 12.78 -3.29 7.99
CA LEU A 136 12.29 -1.98 7.53
C LEU A 136 12.93 -0.81 8.33
N PRO A 137 13.02 -0.85 9.68
CA PRO A 137 13.73 0.20 10.42
C PRO A 137 15.21 0.32 10.05
N GLU A 138 15.89 -0.81 9.80
CA GLU A 138 17.32 -0.81 9.45
C GLU A 138 17.59 -0.25 8.05
N ILE A 139 16.67 -0.43 7.11
CA ILE A 139 16.74 0.21 5.79
C ILE A 139 16.52 1.71 5.93
N ILE A 140 15.44 2.11 6.60
CA ILE A 140 15.04 3.52 6.72
C ILE A 140 16.09 4.37 7.45
N LYS A 141 16.83 3.81 8.41
CA LYS A 141 17.94 4.50 9.10
C LYS A 141 19.03 5.03 8.15
N LYS A 142 19.19 4.44 6.97
CA LYS A 142 20.22 4.81 5.99
C LYS A 142 19.71 5.80 4.94
N VAL A 143 18.42 6.10 4.97
CA VAL A 143 17.74 6.87 3.95
C VAL A 143 17.76 8.35 4.28
N HIS A 144 18.04 9.14 3.25
CA HIS A 144 17.99 10.58 3.27
C HIS A 144 16.73 11.06 2.55
N PHE A 145 15.70 11.41 3.31
CA PHE A 145 14.43 11.84 2.73
C PHE A 145 14.49 13.28 2.20
N ILE A 146 13.89 13.48 1.02
CA ILE A 146 13.44 14.79 0.54
C ILE A 146 11.92 14.77 0.55
N THR A 147 11.31 15.50 1.49
CA THR A 147 9.88 15.47 1.73
C THR A 147 9.18 16.65 1.05
N LEU A 148 8.25 16.36 0.15
CA LEU A 148 7.44 17.33 -0.58
C LEU A 148 6.25 17.74 0.28
N TYR A 149 6.20 19.00 0.73
CA TYR A 149 5.05 19.55 1.43
C TYR A 149 4.27 20.49 0.54
N GLY A 150 2.96 20.56 0.74
CA GLY A 150 2.12 21.60 0.18
C GLY A 150 0.64 21.27 0.32
N ASN A 151 -0.19 22.26 -0.02
CA ASN A 151 -1.63 22.18 0.21
C ASN A 151 -2.26 21.08 -0.66
N THR A 152 -3.51 20.70 -0.35
CA THR A 152 -4.28 19.72 -1.12
C THR A 152 -4.42 20.14 -2.58
N GLY A 153 -4.23 19.19 -3.51
CA GLY A 153 -4.36 19.43 -4.95
C GLY A 153 -3.11 20.00 -5.64
N ASN A 154 -1.97 20.10 -4.97
CA ASN A 154 -0.75 20.66 -5.55
C ASN A 154 0.10 19.69 -6.40
N GLY A 155 -0.40 18.50 -6.71
CA GLY A 155 0.26 17.55 -7.62
C GLY A 155 1.46 16.76 -7.06
N LYS A 156 1.67 16.71 -5.73
CA LYS A 156 2.78 15.95 -5.11
C LYS A 156 2.91 14.51 -5.63
N THR A 157 1.79 13.77 -5.65
CA THR A 157 1.77 12.36 -6.08
C THR A 157 2.13 12.21 -7.56
N ALA A 158 1.71 13.16 -8.41
CA ALA A 158 2.12 13.20 -9.82
C ALA A 158 3.63 13.49 -9.97
N ILE A 159 4.15 14.47 -9.23
CA ILE A 159 5.58 14.81 -9.20
C ILE A 159 6.42 13.59 -8.76
N LEU A 160 6.00 12.87 -7.71
CA LEU A 160 6.70 11.66 -7.26
C LEU A 160 6.78 10.59 -8.36
N LYS A 161 5.68 10.37 -9.09
CA LYS A 161 5.67 9.43 -10.21
C LYS A 161 6.62 9.87 -11.34
N GLU A 162 6.69 11.16 -11.65
CA GLU A 162 7.64 11.70 -12.63
C GLU A 162 9.09 11.58 -12.15
N LEU A 163 9.36 11.80 -10.86
CA LEU A 163 10.68 11.56 -10.26
C LEU A 163 11.11 10.09 -10.42
N ALA A 164 10.20 9.14 -10.18
CA ALA A 164 10.48 7.72 -10.35
C ALA A 164 10.78 7.36 -11.81
N LYS A 165 10.03 7.91 -12.79
CA LYS A 165 10.31 7.73 -14.23
C LYS A 165 11.71 8.22 -14.63
N GLN A 166 12.23 9.23 -13.93
CA GLN A 166 13.58 9.77 -14.12
C GLN A 166 14.65 9.01 -13.32
N GLY A 167 14.30 7.88 -12.69
CA GLY A 167 15.24 7.01 -11.98
C GLY A 167 15.51 7.39 -10.52
N ALA A 168 14.73 8.32 -9.94
CA ALA A 168 14.86 8.65 -8.53
C ALA A 168 14.18 7.59 -7.64
N ASN A 169 14.74 7.36 -6.45
CA ASN A 169 14.06 6.56 -5.43
C ASN A 169 12.88 7.37 -4.86
N ILE A 170 11.71 6.74 -4.78
CA ILE A 170 10.53 7.37 -4.19
C ILE A 170 9.89 6.50 -3.11
N LEU A 171 9.12 7.14 -2.24
CA LEU A 171 8.20 6.51 -1.31
C LEU A 171 6.84 7.20 -1.42
N ASP A 172 5.91 6.56 -2.14
CA ASP A 172 4.50 6.94 -2.24
C ASP A 172 3.73 6.37 -1.03
N LEU A 173 3.59 7.18 0.02
CA LEU A 173 2.90 6.84 1.25
C LEU A 173 1.40 6.68 1.04
N GLU A 174 0.77 7.55 0.24
CA GLU A 174 -0.64 7.49 -0.15
C GLU A 174 -0.93 6.20 -0.93
N GLY A 175 -0.06 5.86 -1.88
CA GLY A 175 -0.12 4.60 -2.63
C GLY A 175 0.06 3.38 -1.72
N CYS A 176 1.01 3.41 -0.78
CA CYS A 176 1.16 2.34 0.21
C CYS A 176 -0.08 2.22 1.12
N ALA A 177 -0.75 3.32 1.44
CA ALA A 177 -1.95 3.35 2.27
C ALA A 177 -3.23 3.03 1.49
N ASN A 178 -3.18 3.10 0.16
CA ASN A 178 -4.34 3.18 -0.72
C ASN A 178 -5.33 4.26 -0.26
N HIS A 179 -4.83 5.48 -0.05
CA HIS A 179 -5.62 6.60 0.47
C HIS A 179 -4.92 7.96 0.23
N ARG A 180 -5.65 8.98 -0.27
CA ARG A 180 -5.09 10.30 -0.66
C ARG A 180 -4.93 11.33 0.47
N GLY A 181 -4.51 10.90 1.66
CA GLY A 181 -4.19 11.81 2.79
C GLY A 181 -5.29 12.75 3.33
N SER A 182 -6.48 12.78 2.71
CA SER A 182 -7.54 13.78 2.93
C SER A 182 -8.83 13.13 3.43
N LEU A 183 -9.81 13.92 3.86
CA LEU A 183 -11.06 13.35 4.37
C LEU A 183 -11.91 12.69 3.26
N LEU A 184 -11.80 13.18 2.02
CA LEU A 184 -12.39 12.48 0.86
C LEU A 184 -11.44 11.43 0.28
N GLY A 185 -10.30 11.15 0.93
CA GLY A 185 -9.16 10.46 0.33
C GLY A 185 -9.39 9.00 -0.06
N SER A 186 -10.55 8.41 0.25
CA SER A 186 -10.98 7.08 -0.18
C SER A 186 -11.81 7.08 -1.47
N VAL A 187 -12.34 8.23 -1.92
CA VAL A 187 -13.22 8.30 -3.10
C VAL A 187 -12.49 7.80 -4.35
N GLY A 188 -13.06 6.88 -5.09
CA GLY A 188 -12.45 6.32 -6.30
C GLY A 188 -11.26 5.40 -6.05
N LEU A 189 -11.04 4.99 -4.80
CA LEU A 189 -10.05 3.99 -4.43
C LEU A 189 -10.74 2.72 -3.93
N GLU A 190 -10.04 1.59 -4.04
CA GLU A 190 -10.43 0.39 -3.31
C GLU A 190 -10.33 0.61 -1.80
N GLU A 191 -10.69 -0.40 -1.00
CA GLU A 191 -10.58 -0.35 0.45
C GLU A 191 -9.17 0.07 0.91
N PRO A 192 -9.06 1.01 1.87
CA PRO A 192 -7.77 1.43 2.39
C PRO A 192 -6.98 0.26 2.98
N HIS A 193 -5.68 0.26 2.75
CA HIS A 193 -4.82 -0.82 3.20
C HIS A 193 -4.78 -0.91 4.73
N SER A 194 -4.70 -2.15 5.25
CA SER A 194 -4.44 -2.34 6.68
C SER A 194 -3.01 -1.94 7.04
N GLN A 195 -2.75 -1.64 8.32
CA GLN A 195 -1.41 -1.32 8.82
C GLN A 195 -0.34 -2.34 8.39
N LYS A 196 -0.68 -3.63 8.36
CA LYS A 196 0.25 -4.68 7.92
C LYS A 196 0.51 -4.59 6.43
N MET A 197 -0.51 -4.38 5.61
CA MET A 197 -0.31 -4.26 4.16
C MET A 197 0.51 -3.01 3.83
N PHE A 198 0.21 -1.88 4.47
CA PHE A 198 1.00 -0.65 4.38
C PHE A 198 2.48 -0.89 4.68
N GLU A 199 2.81 -1.47 5.83
CA GLU A 199 4.21 -1.76 6.18
C GLU A 199 4.86 -2.78 5.24
N SER A 200 4.10 -3.72 4.67
CA SER A 200 4.60 -4.65 3.65
C SER A 200 4.97 -3.88 2.37
N LEU A 201 4.10 -3.01 1.87
CA LEU A 201 4.35 -2.23 0.66
C LEU A 201 5.50 -1.24 0.85
N LEU A 202 5.58 -0.58 2.01
CA LEU A 202 6.74 0.24 2.36
C LEU A 202 8.04 -0.56 2.28
N PHE A 203 8.05 -1.78 2.82
CA PHE A 203 9.21 -2.67 2.79
C PHE A 203 9.57 -3.13 1.37
N GLU A 204 8.58 -3.49 0.55
CA GLU A 204 8.80 -3.83 -0.85
C GLU A 204 9.41 -2.68 -1.64
N THR A 205 8.86 -1.48 -1.51
CA THR A 205 9.41 -0.27 -2.15
C THR A 205 10.84 0.00 -1.66
N ALA A 206 11.09 -0.10 -0.35
CA ALA A 206 12.38 0.18 0.24
C ALA A 206 13.50 -0.78 -0.22
N LYS A 207 13.17 -2.05 -0.52
CA LYS A 207 14.13 -3.03 -1.05
C LYS A 207 14.65 -2.67 -2.44
N GLN A 208 13.90 -1.88 -3.22
CA GLN A 208 14.24 -1.57 -4.60
C GLN A 208 15.13 -0.32 -4.74
N TRP A 209 15.31 0.45 -3.66
CA TRP A 209 16.09 1.68 -3.70
C TRP A 209 17.56 1.43 -4.02
N GLN A 210 18.10 2.27 -4.89
CA GLN A 210 19.49 2.22 -5.33
C GLN A 210 20.32 3.31 -4.64
N GLU A 211 21.63 3.08 -4.52
CA GLU A 211 22.54 4.11 -4.02
C GLU A 211 22.70 5.26 -5.04
N PRO A 212 22.81 6.53 -4.59
CA PRO A 212 22.71 6.97 -3.20
C PRO A 212 21.27 6.88 -2.67
N LEU A 213 21.10 6.49 -1.40
CA LEU A 213 19.79 6.36 -0.71
C LEU A 213 19.09 7.69 -0.39
N ILE A 214 18.97 8.56 -1.39
CA ILE A 214 18.12 9.76 -1.36
C ILE A 214 16.73 9.35 -1.85
N VAL A 215 15.71 9.53 -1.02
CA VAL A 215 14.33 9.10 -1.32
C VAL A 215 13.37 10.29 -1.26
N PHE A 216 12.63 10.50 -2.33
CA PHE A 216 11.57 11.52 -2.38
C PHE A 216 10.26 10.95 -1.85
N THR A 217 9.56 11.71 -1.02
CA THR A 217 8.27 11.29 -0.44
C THR A 217 7.36 12.47 -0.20
N GLU A 218 6.06 12.25 -0.09
CA GLU A 218 5.09 13.28 0.26
C GLU A 218 5.02 13.53 1.77
N GLY A 219 4.79 14.78 2.10
CA GLY A 219 4.72 15.27 3.46
C GLY A 219 3.33 15.18 4.06
N GLU A 220 2.95 13.97 4.46
CA GLU A 220 1.64 13.71 5.06
C GLU A 220 1.58 13.87 6.58
N SER A 221 0.36 13.90 7.10
CA SER A 221 0.11 13.79 8.54
C SER A 221 0.57 12.42 9.06
N LYS A 222 0.76 12.29 10.38
CA LYS A 222 1.13 10.99 11.00
C LYS A 222 0.13 9.87 10.71
N ARG A 223 -1.09 10.20 10.29
CA ARG A 223 -2.14 9.24 9.93
C ARG A 223 -2.57 9.46 8.48
N ILE A 224 -2.65 8.38 7.71
CA ILE A 224 -3.19 8.37 6.35
C ILE A 224 -4.32 7.35 6.35
N GLY A 225 -5.58 7.82 6.29
CA GLY A 225 -6.75 6.95 6.42
C GLY A 225 -6.70 6.06 7.67
N ASN A 226 -6.62 4.74 7.45
CA ASN A 226 -6.59 3.72 8.50
C ASN A 226 -5.20 3.40 9.05
N VAL A 227 -4.13 3.93 8.43
CA VAL A 227 -2.75 3.59 8.79
C VAL A 227 -2.06 4.74 9.53
N VAL A 228 -1.10 4.37 10.37
CA VAL A 228 -0.27 5.30 11.13
C VAL A 228 1.16 5.10 10.70
N LEU A 229 1.86 6.19 10.35
CA LEU A 229 3.26 6.14 10.00
C LEU A 229 4.07 5.63 11.20
N PRO A 230 4.93 4.62 11.02
CA PRO A 230 5.84 4.16 12.06
C PRO A 230 6.73 5.29 12.57
N GLN A 231 7.02 5.28 13.87
CA GLN A 231 7.77 6.36 14.51
C GLN A 231 9.16 6.57 13.87
N PHE A 232 9.87 5.50 13.53
CA PHE A 232 11.18 5.57 12.87
C PHE A 232 11.11 6.27 11.49
N LEU A 233 10.00 6.11 10.76
CA LEU A 233 9.79 6.74 9.45
C LEU A 233 9.52 8.23 9.62
N VAL A 234 8.66 8.59 10.58
CA VAL A 234 8.38 10.00 10.92
C VAL A 234 9.65 10.73 11.33
N GLU A 235 10.51 10.08 12.14
CA GLU A 235 11.79 10.64 12.57
C GLU A 235 12.77 10.81 11.41
N ALA A 236 12.88 9.81 10.52
CA ALA A 236 13.74 9.89 9.33
C ALA A 236 13.27 11.01 8.38
N MET A 237 11.97 11.12 8.11
CA MET A 237 11.41 12.21 7.30
C MET A 237 11.65 13.58 7.94
N ARG A 238 11.54 13.68 9.28
CA ARG A 238 11.79 14.93 10.02
C ARG A 238 13.26 15.37 9.98
N GLN A 239 14.19 14.42 9.98
CA GLN A 239 15.63 14.69 9.85
C GLN A 239 16.05 14.97 8.40
N GLY A 240 15.20 14.60 7.44
CA GLY A 240 15.39 14.87 6.03
C GLY A 240 15.22 16.34 5.67
N VAL A 241 15.23 16.58 4.35
CA VAL A 241 15.10 17.91 3.77
C VAL A 241 13.65 18.14 3.36
N ASN A 242 13.09 19.29 3.71
CA ASN A 242 11.72 19.65 3.35
C ASN A 242 11.75 20.60 2.16
N ILE A 243 10.92 20.34 1.15
CA ILE A 243 10.66 21.28 0.06
C ILE A 243 9.19 21.63 0.01
N ARG A 244 8.88 22.85 -0.44
CA ARG A 244 7.52 23.35 -0.61
C ARG A 244 7.12 23.25 -2.08
N ILE A 245 5.97 22.64 -2.34
CA ILE A 245 5.30 22.60 -3.63
C ILE A 245 4.04 23.46 -3.53
N ASP A 246 4.00 24.53 -4.30
CA ASP A 246 2.82 25.37 -4.46
C ASP A 246 2.23 25.17 -5.85
N ALA A 247 0.97 25.54 -6.02
CA ALA A 247 0.24 25.50 -7.27
C ALA A 247 -0.85 26.57 -7.21
N GLU A 248 -1.19 27.16 -8.35
CA GLU A 248 -2.28 28.13 -8.42
C GLU A 248 -3.63 27.44 -8.20
N MET A 249 -4.67 28.20 -7.84
CA MET A 249 -5.98 27.60 -7.56
C MET A 249 -6.54 26.84 -8.77
N GLU A 250 -6.36 27.38 -9.97
CA GLU A 250 -6.83 26.76 -11.22
C GLU A 250 -6.19 25.37 -11.44
N ASP A 251 -4.87 25.27 -11.26
CA ASP A 251 -4.13 24.00 -11.38
C ASP A 251 -4.60 22.98 -10.33
N ARG A 252 -4.85 23.45 -9.10
CA ARG A 252 -5.33 22.60 -8.00
C ARG A 252 -6.73 22.06 -8.28
N LEU A 253 -7.62 22.88 -8.83
CA LEU A 253 -8.97 22.46 -9.22
C LEU A 253 -8.92 21.41 -10.34
N GLN A 254 -8.08 21.63 -11.35
CA GLN A 254 -7.91 20.67 -12.43
C GLN A 254 -7.42 19.32 -11.91
N GLN A 255 -6.33 19.32 -11.11
CA GLN A 255 -5.77 18.10 -10.53
C GLN A 255 -6.81 17.35 -9.68
N LEU A 256 -7.57 18.05 -8.83
CA LEU A 256 -8.57 17.41 -7.97
C LEU A 256 -9.77 16.88 -8.75
N LYS A 257 -10.16 17.52 -9.85
CA LYS A 257 -11.16 16.94 -10.74
C LYS A 257 -10.66 15.63 -11.35
N GLU A 258 -9.44 15.60 -11.86
CA GLU A 258 -8.84 14.40 -12.43
C GLU A 258 -8.72 13.26 -11.40
N ASP A 259 -8.41 13.60 -10.13
CA ASP A 259 -8.24 12.61 -9.06
C ASP A 259 -9.58 12.08 -8.51
N TYR A 260 -10.62 12.91 -8.43
CA TYR A 260 -11.84 12.60 -7.68
C TYR A 260 -13.11 12.49 -8.52
N VAL A 261 -13.14 12.98 -9.76
CA VAL A 261 -14.37 13.02 -10.57
C VAL A 261 -14.22 12.06 -11.75
N TYR A 262 -15.08 11.05 -11.79
CA TYR A 262 -15.13 10.09 -12.89
C TYR A 262 -16.57 9.66 -13.18
N PRO A 263 -16.89 9.21 -14.41
CA PRO A 263 -18.28 8.96 -14.80
C PRO A 263 -19.00 8.01 -13.84
N GLY A 264 -20.06 8.52 -13.21
CA GLY A 264 -20.95 7.73 -12.33
C GLY A 264 -20.59 7.75 -10.84
N ASN A 265 -19.63 8.56 -10.38
CA ASN A 265 -19.18 8.54 -8.99
C ASN A 265 -19.81 9.61 -8.07
N ASP A 266 -20.83 10.33 -8.53
CA ASP A 266 -21.50 11.40 -7.76
C ASP A 266 -21.98 10.95 -6.39
N GLU A 267 -22.62 9.78 -6.30
CA GLU A 267 -23.16 9.28 -5.03
C GLU A 267 -22.04 8.86 -4.05
N GLU A 268 -20.88 8.45 -4.56
CA GLU A 268 -19.69 8.19 -3.74
C GLU A 268 -19.13 9.50 -3.16
N ILE A 269 -18.99 10.53 -4.00
CA ILE A 269 -18.58 11.87 -3.56
C ILE A 269 -19.56 12.42 -2.52
N ILE A 270 -20.86 12.29 -2.76
CA ILE A 270 -21.93 12.73 -1.85
C ILE A 270 -21.84 11.99 -0.50
N ALA A 271 -21.59 10.68 -0.51
CA ALA A 271 -21.40 9.91 0.72
C ALA A 271 -20.18 10.42 1.52
N ALA A 272 -19.06 10.70 0.85
CA ALA A 272 -17.88 11.26 1.50
C ALA A 272 -18.11 12.69 2.05
N LEU A 273 -18.88 13.52 1.33
CA LEU A 273 -19.27 14.85 1.80
C LEU A 273 -20.15 14.79 3.06
N GLU A 274 -20.99 13.76 3.20
CA GLU A 274 -21.83 13.58 4.38
C GLU A 274 -20.99 13.39 5.66
N GLU A 275 -19.81 12.77 5.55
CA GLU A 275 -18.86 12.62 6.67
C GLU A 275 -18.31 13.96 7.17
N LEU A 276 -18.32 15.00 6.32
CA LEU A 276 -17.89 16.36 6.69
C LEU A 276 -18.90 17.10 7.58
N LYS A 277 -20.12 16.59 7.79
CA LYS A 277 -21.11 17.22 8.70
C LYS A 277 -20.59 17.42 10.13
N ARG A 278 -19.55 16.68 10.53
CA ARG A 278 -18.86 16.86 11.83
C ARG A 278 -18.03 18.13 11.93
N TYR A 279 -17.74 18.77 10.79
CA TYR A 279 -16.81 19.90 10.69
C TYR A 279 -17.38 21.09 9.92
N LEU A 280 -18.38 20.86 9.07
CA LEU A 280 -19.08 21.87 8.29
C LEU A 280 -20.56 21.88 8.67
N ASN A 281 -21.23 23.03 8.54
CA ASN A 281 -22.66 23.12 8.83
C ASN A 281 -23.50 22.38 7.77
N GLU A 282 -24.71 21.98 8.17
CA GLU A 282 -25.58 21.14 7.34
C GLU A 282 -26.02 21.83 6.04
N GLU A 283 -26.32 23.13 6.09
CA GLU A 283 -26.70 23.92 4.91
C GLU A 283 -25.65 23.85 3.80
N ARG A 284 -24.36 23.92 4.17
CA ARG A 284 -23.26 23.85 3.21
C ARG A 284 -23.10 22.46 2.61
N ILE A 285 -23.29 21.41 3.40
CA ILE A 285 -23.25 20.02 2.88
C ILE A 285 -24.39 19.78 1.89
N GLU A 286 -25.61 20.22 2.20
CA GLU A 286 -26.73 20.09 1.26
C GLU A 286 -26.53 20.92 -0.02
N ARG A 287 -25.90 22.10 0.09
CA ARG A 287 -25.47 22.88 -1.08
C ARG A 287 -24.48 22.10 -1.95
N TYR A 288 -23.45 21.49 -1.35
CA TYR A 288 -22.48 20.69 -2.10
C TYR A 288 -23.11 19.49 -2.80
N LYS A 289 -24.01 18.77 -2.11
CA LYS A 289 -24.73 17.63 -2.70
C LYS A 289 -25.54 18.03 -3.93
N LYS A 290 -26.18 19.20 -3.87
CA LYS A 290 -26.91 19.76 -5.02
C LYS A 290 -25.96 20.11 -6.17
N GLN A 291 -24.82 20.74 -5.88
CA GLN A 291 -23.83 21.12 -6.88
C GLN A 291 -23.19 19.90 -7.56
N VAL A 292 -22.82 18.87 -6.81
CA VAL A 292 -22.31 17.59 -7.34
C VAL A 292 -23.29 16.97 -8.34
N ARG A 293 -24.58 16.86 -7.97
CA ARG A 293 -25.64 16.34 -8.88
C ARG A 293 -25.88 17.19 -10.13
N GLN A 294 -25.41 18.43 -10.13
CA GLN A 294 -25.52 19.36 -11.26
C GLN A 294 -24.23 19.41 -12.09
N GLY A 295 -23.20 18.64 -11.72
CA GLY A 295 -21.88 18.68 -12.36
C GLY A 295 -21.04 19.92 -11.99
N ALA A 296 -21.48 20.69 -11.00
CA ALA A 296 -20.82 21.91 -10.52
C ALA A 296 -19.72 21.56 -9.50
N TYR A 297 -18.73 20.76 -9.92
CA TYR A 297 -17.67 20.25 -9.03
C TYR A 297 -16.66 21.34 -8.65
N ASP A 298 -16.36 22.25 -9.56
CA ASP A 298 -15.36 23.31 -9.35
C ASP A 298 -15.71 24.17 -8.14
N GLU A 299 -16.97 24.58 -8.02
CA GLU A 299 -17.44 25.38 -6.89
C GLU A 299 -17.36 24.64 -5.55
N VAL A 300 -17.59 23.31 -5.57
CA VAL A 300 -17.50 22.47 -4.36
C VAL A 300 -16.05 22.32 -3.93
N ILE A 301 -15.16 22.01 -4.87
CA ILE A 301 -13.73 21.82 -4.61
C ILE A 301 -13.12 23.13 -4.11
N GLU A 302 -13.36 24.25 -4.79
CA GLU A 302 -12.80 25.56 -4.42
C GLU A 302 -13.21 25.96 -2.99
N ASP A 303 -14.50 25.83 -2.66
CA ASP A 303 -15.03 26.20 -1.34
C ASP A 303 -14.47 25.27 -0.25
N LEU A 304 -14.30 23.97 -0.52
CA LEU A 304 -13.62 23.02 0.37
C LEU A 304 -12.15 23.39 0.60
N LEU A 305 -11.40 23.72 -0.46
CA LEU A 305 -10.01 24.11 -0.34
C LEU A 305 -9.86 25.35 0.55
N LEU A 306 -10.60 26.41 0.25
CA LEU A 306 -10.48 27.70 0.92
C LEU A 306 -10.94 27.69 2.37
N LYS A 307 -12.02 26.96 2.70
CA LYS A 307 -12.64 27.06 4.03
C LYS A 307 -12.37 25.86 4.93
N TYR A 308 -11.93 24.73 4.38
CA TYR A 308 -11.71 23.51 5.16
C TYR A 308 -10.25 23.06 5.13
N TYR A 309 -9.65 22.88 3.95
CA TYR A 309 -8.31 22.29 3.84
C TYR A 309 -7.20 23.30 4.15
N ASP A 310 -7.11 24.40 3.40
CA ASP A 310 -6.00 25.35 3.48
C ASP A 310 -5.83 25.98 4.88
N PRO A 311 -6.90 26.37 5.61
CA PRO A 311 -6.76 26.90 6.96
C PRO A 311 -6.04 25.94 7.92
N ARG A 312 -6.19 24.63 7.74
CA ARG A 312 -5.56 23.62 8.62
C ARG A 312 -4.07 23.43 8.36
N TYR A 313 -3.57 23.79 7.19
CA TYR A 313 -2.13 23.73 6.88
C TYR A 313 -1.34 24.91 7.46
N SER A 314 -2.02 26.01 7.85
CA SER A 314 -1.39 27.23 8.36
C SER A 314 -0.70 27.10 9.74
N HIS A 315 -0.93 25.99 10.45
CA HIS A 315 -0.54 25.85 11.86
C HIS A 315 0.87 25.27 12.10
N THR A 316 1.60 24.84 11.08
CA THR A 316 2.95 24.27 11.26
C THR A 316 4.01 25.09 10.53
N LYS A 317 4.81 25.86 11.26
CA LYS A 317 6.01 26.50 10.70
C LYS A 317 7.04 25.40 10.41
N LYS A 318 7.27 25.13 9.12
CA LYS A 318 8.38 24.30 8.64
C LYS A 318 9.36 25.18 7.90
N GLU A 319 10.64 24.91 8.10
CA GLU A 319 11.69 25.46 7.25
C GLU A 319 11.78 24.60 5.98
N TYR A 320 11.75 25.27 4.83
CA TYR A 320 11.85 24.64 3.51
C TYR A 320 13.18 25.02 2.89
N ALA A 321 13.92 24.03 2.39
CA ALA A 321 15.19 24.26 1.72
C ALA A 321 15.02 24.79 0.28
N ALA A 322 13.85 24.55 -0.31
CA ALA A 322 13.46 25.07 -1.61
C ALA A 322 11.94 25.14 -1.75
N GLN A 323 11.47 25.94 -2.70
CA GLN A 323 10.08 26.11 -3.07
C GLN A 323 9.95 26.02 -4.59
N PHE A 324 8.95 25.26 -5.06
CA PHE A 324 8.67 25.04 -6.47
C PHE A 324 7.19 25.34 -6.74
N LEU A 325 6.93 26.05 -7.83
CA LEU A 325 5.58 26.24 -8.35
C LEU A 325 5.30 25.15 -9.37
N ASN A 326 4.31 24.30 -9.08
CA ASN A 326 3.92 23.19 -9.94
C ASN A 326 2.81 23.63 -10.89
N THR A 327 3.16 23.80 -12.16
CA THR A 327 2.23 23.93 -13.29
C THR A 327 2.24 22.70 -14.21
N ASP A 328 3.34 21.93 -14.15
CA ASP A 328 3.51 20.66 -14.84
C ASP A 328 4.38 19.74 -13.99
N ALA A 329 3.91 18.51 -13.74
CA ALA A 329 4.56 17.58 -12.83
C ALA A 329 5.93 17.12 -13.35
N ALA A 330 6.09 16.97 -14.67
CA ALA A 330 7.34 16.49 -15.27
C ALA A 330 8.44 17.56 -15.20
N ALA A 331 8.12 18.79 -15.58
CA ALA A 331 9.03 19.94 -15.47
C ALA A 331 9.39 20.22 -14.01
N THR A 332 8.43 20.12 -13.10
CA THR A 332 8.67 20.30 -11.67
C THR A 332 9.58 19.21 -11.09
N ALA A 333 9.36 17.95 -11.48
CA ALA A 333 10.24 16.84 -11.10
C ALA A 333 11.67 17.04 -11.61
N GLU A 334 11.84 17.49 -12.86
CA GLU A 334 13.16 17.81 -13.42
C GLU A 334 13.85 18.93 -12.62
N ALA A 335 13.12 20.01 -12.29
CA ALA A 335 13.65 21.11 -11.50
C ALA A 335 14.07 20.66 -10.08
N ILE A 336 13.27 19.81 -9.43
CA ILE A 336 13.59 19.22 -8.12
C ILE A 336 14.83 18.34 -8.20
N LEU A 337 14.98 17.54 -9.25
CA LEU A 337 16.16 16.69 -9.44
C LEU A 337 17.43 17.49 -9.72
N LYS A 338 17.32 18.54 -10.51
CA LYS A 338 18.43 19.46 -10.75
C LYS A 338 18.86 20.12 -9.44
N TRP A 339 17.90 20.67 -8.70
CA TRP A 339 18.15 21.28 -7.39
C TRP A 339 18.77 20.28 -6.39
N SER A 340 18.27 19.04 -6.30
CA SER A 340 18.78 18.08 -5.33
C SER A 340 20.25 17.69 -5.60
N LYS A 341 20.65 17.67 -6.87
CA LYS A 341 22.05 17.46 -7.29
C LYS A 341 22.94 18.67 -7.00
N GLU A 342 22.44 19.88 -7.21
CA GLU A 342 23.19 21.14 -7.08
C GLU A 342 23.30 21.63 -5.63
N ALA A 343 22.19 21.58 -4.89
CA ALA A 343 22.10 22.08 -3.52
C ALA A 343 22.91 21.25 -2.53
N GLN A 344 23.32 20.03 -2.94
CA GLN A 344 24.12 19.08 -2.17
C GLN A 344 23.72 19.05 -0.67
N PRO A 345 22.43 18.83 -0.33
CA PRO A 345 22.01 18.70 1.07
C PRO A 345 22.71 17.55 1.82
N PHE A 346 23.47 16.72 1.11
CA PHE A 346 24.13 15.52 1.59
C PHE A 346 25.62 15.45 1.27
N LYS A 347 26.30 16.60 1.09
CA LYS A 347 27.74 16.70 0.71
C LYS A 347 28.75 16.04 1.67
N SER A 348 28.28 15.42 2.75
CA SER A 348 29.07 14.78 3.80
C SER A 348 28.72 13.31 4.01
N ILE A 349 28.03 12.67 3.05
CA ILE A 349 27.82 11.21 3.03
C ILE A 349 28.96 10.54 2.27
#